data_AF-A0A8E1WL86-F1
#
_entry.id   AF-A0A8E1WL86-F1
#
_cell.length_a   1.000
_cell.length_b   1.000
_cell.length_c   1.000
_cell.angle_alpha   90.00
_cell.angle_beta   90.00
_cell.angle_gamma   90.00
#
_symmetry.space_group_name_H-M   'P 1'
#
loop_
_entity.id
_entity.type
_entity.pdbx_description
1 polymer ?
#
loop_
_entity_poly.entity_id
_entity_poly.type
_entity_poly.pdbx_seq_one_letter_code
_entity_poly.pdbx_strand_id
1 'polypeptide(L)' 'MQAARLSEQRWRRKAPLSAVDGLPHEYYPDDDPQRRPLNRWRSHAHLLSGNWINRVYQTTEYDLETIGEGR' A
#
# COMPACT_ATOMS: atom_id res chain seq x y z
N MET A 1 2.99 4.28 9.16
CA MET A 1 2.91 3.04 9.97
C MET A 1 1.57 2.85 10.71
N GLN A 2 0.63 3.80 10.71
CA GLN A 2 -0.67 3.64 11.39
C GLN A 2 -1.78 2.98 10.55
N ALA A 3 -1.73 3.09 9.20
CA ALA A 3 -2.79 2.58 8.32
C ALA A 3 -2.92 1.03 8.32
N ALA A 4 -1.79 0.31 8.39
CA ALA A 4 -1.79 -1.16 8.47
C ALA A 4 -2.38 -1.68 9.80
N ARG A 5 -2.18 -0.93 10.89
CA ARG A 5 -2.69 -1.28 12.22
C ARG A 5 -4.21 -1.16 12.31
N LEU A 6 -4.82 -0.25 11.54
CA LEU A 6 -6.27 -0.02 11.55
C LEU A 6 -7.05 -1.05 10.70
N SER A 7 -6.48 -1.52 9.58
CA SER A 7 -7.10 -2.58 8.77
C SER A 7 -7.05 -3.93 9.49
N GLU A 8 -5.91 -4.29 10.09
CA GLU A 8 -5.75 -5.52 10.88
C GLU A 8 -6.71 -5.60 12.08
N GLN A 9 -6.94 -4.47 12.76
CA GLN A 9 -7.85 -4.38 13.92
C GLN A 9 -9.34 -4.38 13.55
N ARG A 10 -9.69 -4.10 12.29
CA ARG A 10 -11.08 -4.09 11.82
C ARG A 10 -11.60 -5.50 11.54
N TRP A 11 -10.76 -6.38 10.99
CA TRP A 11 -11.14 -7.77 10.68
C TRP A 11 -11.27 -8.64 11.93
N ARG A 12 -10.35 -8.48 12.89
CA ARG A 12 -10.36 -9.21 14.18
C ARG A 12 -11.64 -9.05 14.99
N ARG A 13 -12.45 -8.01 14.73
CA ARG A 13 -13.66 -7.67 15.49
C ARG A 13 -14.97 -8.16 14.88
N LYS A 14 -15.00 -8.69 13.65
CA LYS A 14 -16.27 -8.88 12.90
C LYS A 14 -16.60 -10.27 12.36
N ALA A 15 -15.83 -11.32 12.61
CA ALA A 15 -16.16 -12.63 12.03
C ALA A 15 -16.33 -13.73 13.11
N PRO A 16 -17.49 -14.42 13.20
CA PRO A 16 -17.47 -15.81 13.65
C PRO A 16 -16.61 -16.62 12.68
N LEU A 17 -15.90 -17.61 13.22
CA LEU A 17 -14.76 -18.35 12.63
C LEU A 17 -15.03 -19.08 11.29
N SER A 18 -16.21 -18.92 10.67
CA SER A 18 -16.68 -19.73 9.54
C SER A 18 -17.08 -18.96 8.27
N ALA A 19 -16.90 -17.63 8.22
CA ALA A 19 -17.24 -16.86 7.02
C ALA A 19 -16.00 -16.65 6.12
N VAL A 20 -15.77 -17.57 5.19
CA VAL A 20 -14.79 -17.43 4.10
C VAL A 20 -15.08 -16.16 3.27
N ASP A 21 -16.35 -15.74 3.18
CA ASP A 21 -16.84 -14.57 2.42
C ASP A 21 -16.33 -13.20 2.89
N GLY A 22 -15.49 -13.13 3.94
CA GLY A 22 -14.96 -11.87 4.48
C GLY A 22 -13.45 -11.71 4.40
N LEU A 23 -12.71 -12.74 4.00
CA LEU A 23 -11.25 -12.70 3.97
C LEU A 23 -10.75 -12.04 2.68
N PRO A 24 -9.77 -11.12 2.75
CA PRO A 24 -9.14 -10.60 1.54
C PRO A 24 -8.44 -11.71 0.77
N HIS A 25 -8.81 -11.87 -0.50
CA HIS A 25 -8.27 -12.90 -1.39
C HIS A 25 -6.74 -12.85 -1.48
N GLU A 26 -6.08 -14.00 -1.32
CA GLU A 26 -4.61 -14.17 -1.40
C GLU A 26 -3.78 -13.29 -0.46
N TYR A 27 -4.39 -12.67 0.55
CA TYR A 27 -3.68 -11.81 1.49
C TYR A 27 -2.97 -12.61 2.58
N TYR A 28 -3.65 -13.64 3.09
CA TYR A 28 -3.10 -14.58 4.07
C TYR A 28 -2.69 -15.88 3.39
N PRO A 29 -1.56 -16.51 3.80
CA PRO A 29 -1.22 -17.85 3.34
C PRO A 29 -2.31 -18.87 3.69
N ASP A 30 -2.75 -19.64 2.68
CA ASP A 30 -3.77 -20.69 2.81
C ASP A 30 -5.07 -20.21 3.48
N ASP A 31 -5.42 -18.93 3.26
CA ASP A 31 -6.60 -18.26 3.83
C ASP A 31 -6.66 -18.26 5.37
N ASP A 32 -5.51 -18.45 6.05
CA ASP A 32 -5.43 -18.47 7.51
C ASP A 32 -5.09 -17.08 8.09
N PRO A 33 -6.04 -16.37 8.73
CA PRO A 33 -5.83 -15.03 9.29
C PRO A 33 -4.92 -15.00 10.53
N GLN A 34 -4.55 -16.15 11.11
CA GLN A 34 -3.55 -16.22 12.18
C GLN A 34 -2.12 -16.16 11.63
N ARG A 35 -1.94 -16.48 10.34
CA ARG A 35 -0.63 -16.40 9.69
C ARG A 35 -0.32 -14.98 9.28
N ARG A 36 0.97 -14.68 9.19
CA ARG A 36 1.42 -13.36 8.76
C ARG A 36 1.09 -13.14 7.28
N PRO A 37 0.46 -12.01 6.90
CA PRO A 37 0.21 -11.69 5.50
C PRO A 37 1.49 -11.62 4.66
N LEU A 38 1.37 -11.97 3.38
CA LEU A 38 2.48 -11.88 2.42
C LEU A 38 2.41 -10.56 1.65
N ASN A 39 3.47 -9.76 1.73
CA ASN A 39 3.55 -8.53 0.97
C ASN A 39 4.07 -8.78 -0.46
N ARG A 40 3.17 -9.16 -1.37
CA ARG A 40 3.48 -9.46 -2.79
C ARG A 40 3.53 -8.23 -3.72
N TRP A 41 3.14 -7.07 -3.22
CA TRP A 41 2.84 -5.86 -4.00
C TRP A 41 3.84 -4.72 -3.78
N ARG A 42 4.71 -4.83 -2.78
CA ARG A 42 5.68 -3.79 -2.42
C ARG A 42 6.60 -3.36 -3.56
N SER A 43 7.13 -4.31 -4.33
CA SER A 43 8.02 -4.00 -5.46
C SER A 43 7.31 -3.15 -6.51
N HIS A 44 6.11 -3.56 -6.91
CA HIS A 44 5.28 -2.85 -7.87
C HIS A 44 4.84 -1.48 -7.35
N ALA A 45 4.53 -1.35 -6.06
CA ALA A 45 4.22 -0.06 -5.45
C ALA A 45 5.41 0.91 -5.54
N HIS A 46 6.63 0.44 -5.24
CA HIS A 46 7.84 1.27 -5.38
C HIS A 46 8.10 1.66 -6.85
N LEU A 47 7.93 0.74 -7.80
CA LEU A 47 8.05 1.03 -9.23
C LEU A 47 7.03 2.08 -9.68
N LEU A 48 5.77 1.93 -9.28
CA LEU A 48 4.71 2.88 -9.61
C LEU A 48 5.04 4.27 -9.08
N SER A 49 5.39 4.39 -7.79
CA SER A 49 5.73 5.68 -7.19
C SER A 49 6.95 6.32 -7.86
N GLY A 50 8.01 5.55 -8.11
CA GLY A 50 9.22 6.06 -8.75
C GLY A 50 8.98 6.50 -10.19
N ASN A 51 8.33 5.65 -10.99
CA ASN A 51 8.02 5.96 -12.39
C ASN A 51 7.08 7.16 -12.51
N TRP A 52 6.09 7.26 -11.63
CA TRP A 52 5.16 8.39 -11.64
C TRP A 52 5.86 9.71 -11.33
N ILE A 53 6.67 9.77 -10.26
CA ILE A 53 7.43 10.99 -9.90
C ILE A 53 8.39 11.37 -11.03
N ASN A 54 9.12 10.39 -11.57
CA ASN A 54 10.05 10.61 -12.67
C ASN A 54 9.34 11.20 -13.90
N ARG A 55 8.17 10.66 -14.25
CA ARG A 55 7.37 11.18 -15.35
C ARG A 55 6.88 12.59 -15.08
N VAL A 56 6.32 12.87 -13.90
CA VAL A 56 5.89 14.23 -13.52
C VAL A 56 7.04 15.22 -13.64
N TYR A 57 8.24 14.86 -13.17
CA TYR A 57 9.43 15.69 -13.27
C TYR A 57 9.86 15.98 -14.71
N GLN A 58 9.68 15.03 -15.63
CA GLN A 58 10.07 15.21 -17.04
C GLN A 58 9.01 15.92 -17.89
N THR A 59 7.73 15.78 -17.55
CA THR A 59 6.64 16.25 -18.42
C THR A 59 5.99 17.54 -17.93
N THR A 60 6.23 17.95 -16.70
CA THR A 60 5.70 19.21 -16.16
C THR A 60 6.70 20.32 -16.44
N GLU A 61 6.26 21.47 -16.92
CA GLU A 61 7.13 22.64 -17.06
C GLU A 61 7.52 23.20 -15.69
N TYR A 62 8.79 23.52 -15.50
CA TYR A 62 9.32 24.20 -14.32
C TYR A 62 10.64 24.89 -14.68
N ASP A 63 11.00 25.92 -13.91
CA ASP A 63 12.29 26.59 -14.03
C ASP A 63 13.26 26.04 -12.96
N LEU A 64 14.41 25.53 -13.43
CA LEU A 64 15.46 24.98 -12.57
C LEU A 64 16.10 26.03 -11.65
N GLU A 65 16.20 27.29 -12.12
CA GLU A 65 16.84 28.37 -11.35
C GLU A 65 15.99 28.76 -10.13
N THR A 66 14.66 28.62 -10.24
CA THR A 66 13.72 28.96 -9.16
C THR A 66 13.63 27.92 -8.04
N ILE A 67 14.29 26.78 -8.18
CA ILE A 67 14.21 25.68 -7.21
C ILE A 67 14.95 26.06 -5.93
N GLY A 68 14.20 26.19 -4.83
CA GLY A 68 14.76 26.40 -3.48
C GLY A 68 14.84 27.86 -3.04
N GLU A 69 14.43 28.81 -3.87
CA GLU A 69 14.48 30.25 -3.57
C GLU A 69 13.42 30.71 -2.56
N GLY A 70 12.34 29.95 -2.38
CA GLY A 70 11.21 30.29 -1.50
C GLY A 70 11.26 29.68 -0.10
N ARG A 71 12.44 29.35 0.44
CA ARG A 71 12.59 28.68 1.74
C ARG A 71 13.31 29.50 2.80
#